data_AF-A0A529Q8M8-F1
#
_entry.id   AF-A0A529Q8M8-F1
#
_cell.length_a   1.000
_cell.length_b   1.000
_cell.length_c   1.000
_cell.angle_alpha   90.00
_cell.angle_beta   90.00
_cell.angle_gamma   90.00
#
_symmetry.space_group_name_H-M   'P 1'
#
loop_
_entity.id
_entity.type
_entity.pdbx_description
1 polymer ?
#
loop_
_entity_poly.entity_id
_entity_poly.type
_entity_poly.pdbx_seq_one_letter_code
_entity_poly.pdbx_strand_id
1 'polypeptide(L)' 'MSVADMTWLNPPPHHAVGDGTLTVRTGKDTDFWRETFYGFWRDNGHFLYRPVEGDFSAEVTVKGDYKVLYDQA' A
#
# COMPACT_ATOMS: atom_id res chain seq x y z
N MET A 1 19.17 2.02 2.97
CA MET A 1 17.89 2.48 3.56
C MET A 1 16.97 1.27 3.53
N SER A 2 16.42 0.87 4.66
CA SER A 2 15.61 -0.34 4.74
C SER A 2 14.13 0.00 4.58
N VAL A 3 13.35 -0.91 3.98
CA VAL A 3 11.87 -0.89 4.05
C VAL A 3 11.40 -0.87 5.51
N ALA A 4 12.20 -1.44 6.43
CA ALA A 4 11.92 -1.45 7.86
C ALA A 4 11.93 -0.05 8.52
N ASP A 5 12.51 0.96 7.87
CA ASP A 5 12.60 2.33 8.40
C ASP A 5 11.42 3.22 7.97
N MET A 6 10.46 2.66 7.21
CA MET A 6 9.30 3.38 6.70
C MET A 6 8.09 3.29 7.66
N THR A 7 7.11 4.16 7.44
CA THR A 7 5.89 4.26 8.25
C THR A 7 4.70 3.72 7.50
N TRP A 8 3.86 2.93 8.19
CA TRP A 8 2.57 2.51 7.65
C TRP A 8 1.48 3.55 7.89
N LEU A 9 0.74 3.88 6.85
CA LEU A 9 -0.65 4.34 6.94
C LEU A 9 -1.54 3.11 6.72
N ASN A 10 -2.44 2.86 7.67
CA ASN A 10 -3.31 1.68 7.72
C ASN A 10 -2.52 0.36 7.59
N PRO A 11 -1.77 -0.07 8.62
CA PRO A 11 -0.95 -1.26 8.53
C PRO A 11 -1.80 -2.50 8.19
N PRO A 12 -1.34 -3.35 7.25
CA PRO A 12 -2.05 -4.57 6.90
C PRO A 12 -2.01 -5.58 8.05
N PRO A 13 -3.00 -6.48 8.15
CA PRO A 13 -3.03 -7.51 9.19
C PRO A 13 -1.82 -8.45 9.14
N HIS A 14 -1.21 -8.61 7.95
CA HIS A 14 0.02 -9.35 7.79
C HIS A 14 0.96 -8.64 6.82
N HIS A 15 2.17 -8.41 7.28
CA HIS A 15 3.29 -8.00 6.45
C HIS A 15 4.59 -8.62 6.99
N ALA A 16 5.55 -8.81 6.10
CA ALA A 16 6.89 -9.25 6.46
C ALA A 16 7.91 -8.56 5.57
N VAL A 17 9.04 -8.16 6.16
CA VAL A 17 10.19 -7.61 5.46
C VAL A 17 11.32 -8.62 5.56
N GLY A 18 11.85 -9.05 4.41
CA GLY A 18 12.95 -10.01 4.33
C GLY A 18 13.55 -10.03 2.93
N ASP A 19 14.86 -10.27 2.82
CA ASP A 19 15.57 -10.39 1.54
C ASP A 19 15.33 -9.21 0.58
N GLY A 20 15.21 -7.99 1.13
CA GLY A 20 14.91 -6.78 0.35
C GLY A 20 13.49 -6.70 -0.21
N THR A 21 12.61 -7.62 0.18
CA THR A 21 11.23 -7.74 -0.30
C THR A 21 10.26 -7.42 0.83
N LEU A 22 9.18 -6.72 0.49
CA LEU A 22 8.01 -6.54 1.34
C LEU A 22 6.91 -7.47 0.85
N THR A 23 6.46 -8.37 1.72
CA THR A 23 5.29 -9.21 1.47
C THR A 23 4.11 -8.64 2.26
N VAL A 24 2.96 -8.47 1.61
CA VAL A 24 1.74 -7.91 2.21
C VAL A 24 0.55 -8.82 1.93
N ARG A 25 -0.32 -8.98 2.93
CA ARG A 25 -1.68 -9.49 2.74
C ARG A 25 -2.68 -8.43 3.16
N THR A 26 -3.54 -8.02 2.23
CA THR A 26 -4.55 -6.99 2.45
C THR A 26 -5.56 -7.40 3.53
N GLY A 27 -6.09 -6.39 4.21
CA GLY A 27 -7.29 -6.51 5.01
C GLY A 27 -8.53 -6.62 4.13
N LYS A 28 -9.66 -6.91 4.74
CA LYS A 28 -10.95 -6.98 4.04
C LYS A 28 -11.47 -5.57 3.75
N ASP A 29 -12.08 -5.38 2.58
CA ASP A 29 -12.82 -4.16 2.18
C ASP A 29 -12.00 -2.85 2.36
N THR A 30 -10.73 -2.91 1.97
CA THR A 30 -9.79 -1.78 2.01
C THR A 30 -9.70 -1.08 0.67
N ASP A 31 -9.70 0.25 0.66
CA ASP A 31 -9.68 1.05 -0.56
C ASP A 31 -9.19 2.48 -0.29
N PHE A 32 -8.78 3.17 -1.36
CA PHE A 32 -8.56 4.61 -1.38
C PHE A 32 -9.47 5.25 -2.44
N TRP A 33 -10.55 5.88 -2.00
CA TRP A 33 -11.47 6.60 -2.88
C TRP A 33 -12.01 7.85 -2.22
N ARG A 34 -12.13 8.93 -2.98
CA ARG A 34 -12.68 10.19 -2.51
C ARG A 34 -13.73 10.76 -3.44
N GLU A 35 -14.99 10.51 -3.09
CA GLU A 35 -16.22 11.17 -3.56
C GLU A 35 -16.61 10.95 -5.02
N THR A 36 -15.69 11.16 -5.95
CA THR A 36 -15.94 11.24 -7.39
C THR A 36 -16.86 10.11 -7.85
N PHE A 37 -17.97 10.44 -8.51
CA PHE A 37 -19.00 9.53 -9.04
C PHE A 37 -19.75 8.65 -8.01
N TYR A 38 -19.05 7.96 -7.12
CA TYR A 38 -19.64 6.97 -6.21
C TYR A 38 -20.17 7.55 -4.89
N GLY A 39 -19.84 8.81 -4.55
CA GLY A 39 -20.41 9.51 -3.40
C GLY A 39 -19.98 9.00 -2.03
N PHE A 40 -18.98 8.12 -1.94
CA PHE A 40 -18.41 7.64 -0.68
C PHE A 40 -16.94 7.97 -0.53
N TRP A 41 -16.44 7.92 0.71
CA TRP A 41 -15.03 8.06 1.06
C TRP A 41 -14.53 6.76 1.67
N ARG A 42 -13.39 6.27 1.17
CA ARG A 42 -12.62 5.17 1.76
C ARG A 42 -11.16 5.62 1.84
N ASP A 43 -10.61 5.52 3.04
CA ASP A 43 -9.23 5.95 3.34
C ASP A 43 -8.52 4.89 4.19
N ASN A 44 -8.79 3.62 3.88
CA ASN A 44 -8.35 2.47 4.67
C ASN A 44 -7.46 1.49 3.88
N GLY A 45 -7.02 1.86 2.67
CA GLY A 45 -6.01 1.13 1.90
C GLY A 45 -4.64 1.12 2.59
N HIS A 46 -3.81 0.13 2.26
CA HIS A 46 -2.50 -0.04 2.90
C HIS A 46 -1.41 0.76 2.17
N PHE A 47 -0.68 1.58 2.91
CA PHE A 47 0.38 2.42 2.33
C PHE A 47 1.60 2.45 3.24
N LEU A 48 2.74 1.94 2.74
CA LEU A 48 4.04 2.09 3.40
C LEU A 48 4.78 3.24 2.75
N TYR A 49 5.22 4.20 3.56
CA TYR A 49 5.77 5.45 3.04
C TYR A 49 6.84 6.04 3.93
N ARG A 50 7.55 7.01 3.37
CA ARG A 50 8.32 7.99 4.12
C ARG A 50 8.19 9.35 3.45
N PRO A 51 8.29 10.45 4.21
CA PRO A 51 8.46 11.77 3.62
C PRO A 51 9.76 11.86 2.82
N VAL A 52 9.72 12.54 1.68
CA VAL A 52 10.90 12.91 0.89
C VAL A 52 10.77 14.40 0.55
N GLU A 53 11.83 15.16 0.79
CA GLU A 53 11.88 16.59 0.45
C GLU A 53 12.62 16.79 -0.87
N GLY A 54 12.11 17.71 -1.70
CA GLY A 54 12.66 17.98 -3.03
C GLY A 54 12.27 16.94 -4.09
N ASP A 55 12.94 17.01 -5.24
CA ASP A 55 12.68 16.12 -6.36
C ASP A 55 13.19 14.71 -6.06
N PHE A 56 12.39 13.70 -6.41
CA PHE A 56 12.76 12.30 -6.21
C PHE A 56 12.26 11.41 -7.34
N SER A 57 12.83 10.22 -7.41
CA SER A 57 12.34 9.11 -8.22
C SER A 57 12.29 7.86 -7.35
N ALA A 58 11.26 7.05 -7.54
CA ALA A 58 11.09 5.78 -6.85
C ALA A 58 10.74 4.72 -7.89
N GLU A 59 11.32 3.55 -7.73
CA GLU A 59 11.05 2.38 -8.56
C GLU A 59 10.75 1.20 -7.64
N VAL A 60 9.75 0.40 -8.02
CA VAL A 60 9.36 -0.80 -7.29
C VAL A 60 8.88 -1.84 -8.29
N THR A 61 9.19 -3.10 -8.02
CA THR A 61 8.56 -4.23 -8.73
C THR A 61 7.39 -4.74 -7.89
N VAL A 62 6.19 -4.70 -8.45
CA VAL A 62 4.98 -5.21 -7.80
C VAL A 62 4.63 -6.58 -8.38
N LYS A 63 4.46 -7.58 -7.52
CA LYS A 63 3.96 -8.92 -7.86
C LYS A 63 2.75 -9.22 -6.99
N GLY A 64 1.59 -9.37 -7.60
CA GLY A 64 0.34 -9.66 -6.90
C GLY A 64 -0.32 -10.92 -7.44
N ASP A 65 -1.05 -11.60 -6.56
CA ASP A 65 -1.91 -12.74 -6.88
C ASP A 65 -3.38 -12.26 -6.94
N TYR A 66 -3.67 -11.40 -7.91
CA TYR A 66 -4.97 -10.74 -8.07
C TYR A 66 -6.05 -11.73 -8.52
N LYS A 67 -7.16 -11.81 -7.81
CA LYS A 67 -8.20 -12.84 -8.05
C LYS A 67 -9.61 -12.30 -8.09
N VAL A 68 -9.89 -11.22 -7.37
CA VAL A 68 -11.23 -10.67 -7.28
C VAL A 68 -11.29 -9.26 -7.85
N LEU A 69 -12.49 -8.87 -8.29
CA LEU A 69 -12.74 -7.54 -8.82
C LEU A 69 -12.31 -6.49 -7.78
N TYR A 70 -11.53 -5.50 -8.24
CA TYR A 70 -10.97 -4.40 -7.44
C TYR A 70 -9.80 -4.75 -6.51
N ASP A 71 -9.19 -5.93 -6.64
CA ASP A 71 -7.85 -6.16 -6.08
C ASP A 71 -6.86 -5.15 -6.67
N GLN A 72 -6.09 -4.50 -5.80
CA GLN A 72 -5.17 -3.41 -6.13
C GLN A 72 -3.85 -3.59 -5.35
N ALA A 73 -2.73 -3.18 -5.96
CA ALA A 73 -1.42 -3.10 -5.31
C ALA A 73 -0.61 -1.96 -5.92
#